data_AF-A0A974PMS1-F1
#
_entry.id   AF-A0A974PMS1-F1
#
_cell.length_a   1.000
_cell.length_b   1.000
_cell.length_c   1.000
_cell.angle_alpha   90.00
_cell.angle_beta   90.00
_cell.angle_gamma   90.00
#
_symmetry.space_group_name_H-M   'P 1'
#
loop_
_entity.id
_entity.type
_entity.pdbx_description
1 polymer ?
#
loop_
_entity_poly.entity_id
_entity_poly.type
_entity_poly.pdbx_seq_one_letter_code
_entity_poly.pdbx_strand_id
1 'polypeptide(L)'
;MKASWGFLAFVAVGLAGLSPVAGQALQPVAPAARPLVTMTPGGGYATAQTTAEATPTTPPTSAMSGPVVSTSVSAASSATTSPQHLVAYSSAFVDGPYIAITFDDGPNPETTPRLLKMLEARGIKATFFVLGSRAVAAPAIIKQMAAQGHEVANHSWDHPQLPKIPVAAADKQIADTNAVIEQLTGKAPAYVRPPYGAMTATLRAHLREKFGSTFIYWSVDPLDWKDRNAQVVHDRIVSRVHSGAIILVHDIHPTTVDAMPKVFDDLLAKGYKFVTVSQLIAMNKAMPEPKVALNTPPVKKKPKPAASASTAAKPAAAKPGAAGGVKPAAAPKPAAPRPPASVGLF
;
A
#
# COMPACT_ATOMS: atom_id res chain seq x y z
N MET A 1 37.63 -36.83 -46.09
CA MET A 1 39.09 -36.78 -46.22
C MET A 1 39.47 -36.45 -47.67
N LYS A 2 39.74 -35.18 -47.98
CA LYS A 2 40.50 -34.71 -49.16
C LYS A 2 41.14 -33.36 -48.81
N ALA A 3 42.36 -33.16 -49.31
CA ALA A 3 43.37 -32.19 -48.93
C ALA A 3 43.21 -30.79 -49.57
N SER A 4 43.92 -29.78 -49.05
CA SER A 4 45.06 -29.09 -49.72
C SER A 4 45.32 -27.68 -49.16
N TRP A 5 46.55 -27.22 -49.41
CA TRP A 5 47.35 -26.09 -48.93
C TRP A 5 46.92 -24.63 -49.23
N GLY A 6 47.57 -23.69 -48.53
CA GLY A 6 47.90 -22.32 -48.99
C GLY A 6 48.12 -21.33 -47.81
N PHE A 7 49.34 -21.15 -47.28
CA PHE A 7 50.38 -20.13 -47.58
C PHE A 7 50.06 -18.65 -47.22
N LEU A 8 50.83 -18.15 -46.24
CA LEU A 8 51.39 -16.81 -45.95
C LEU A 8 50.60 -15.50 -46.20
N ALA A 9 50.58 -14.61 -45.19
CA ALA A 9 51.55 -13.50 -45.09
C ALA A 9 51.37 -12.68 -43.79
N PHE A 10 52.50 -12.43 -43.10
CA PHE A 10 52.68 -11.43 -42.06
C PHE A 10 52.84 -10.04 -42.71
N VAL A 11 52.19 -9.01 -42.14
CA VAL A 11 52.69 -7.62 -42.18
C VAL A 11 52.51 -7.03 -40.79
N ALA A 12 53.63 -6.61 -40.21
CA ALA A 12 53.73 -5.78 -39.02
C ALA A 12 53.97 -4.32 -39.42
N VAL A 13 53.88 -3.45 -38.41
CA VAL A 13 54.38 -2.06 -38.30
C VAL A 13 53.30 -0.98 -38.38
N GLY A 14 53.19 -0.22 -37.28
CA GLY A 14 52.41 1.00 -37.15
C GLY A 14 52.38 1.53 -35.71
N LEU A 15 53.55 1.92 -35.18
CA LEU A 15 53.75 2.52 -33.86
C LEU A 15 53.88 4.05 -34.01
N ALA A 16 52.95 4.82 -33.46
CA ALA A 16 53.03 6.25 -33.14
C ALA A 16 51.70 6.62 -32.46
N GLY A 17 51.56 7.35 -31.36
CA GLY A 17 52.45 7.97 -30.41
C GLY A 17 51.51 8.76 -29.48
N LEU A 18 51.56 8.55 -28.17
CA LEU A 18 50.83 9.37 -27.21
C LEU A 18 51.73 9.63 -26.00
N SER A 19 52.16 10.88 -25.89
CA SER A 19 52.90 11.41 -24.75
C SER A 19 52.06 11.37 -23.47
N PRO A 20 52.67 11.19 -22.29
CA PRO A 20 51.99 11.40 -21.03
C PRO A 20 52.00 12.89 -20.69
N VAL A 21 50.83 13.50 -20.53
CA VAL A 21 50.73 14.82 -19.89
C VAL A 21 50.79 14.61 -18.39
N ALA A 22 51.78 15.27 -17.79
CA ALA A 22 52.07 15.30 -16.37
C ALA A 22 50.90 15.85 -15.55
N GLY A 23 50.79 15.33 -14.32
CA GLY A 23 49.78 15.71 -13.35
C GLY A 23 49.84 17.18 -12.96
N GLN A 24 48.66 17.76 -12.78
CA GLN A 24 48.50 19.00 -12.05
C GLN A 24 47.70 18.68 -10.79
N ALA A 25 48.41 18.69 -9.66
CA ALA A 25 47.83 18.62 -8.34
C ALA A 25 46.95 19.86 -8.12
N LEU A 26 45.64 19.66 -8.01
CA LEU A 26 44.74 20.70 -7.50
C LEU A 26 44.94 20.79 -5.99
N GLN A 27 45.28 22.00 -5.56
CA GLN A 27 45.59 22.37 -4.19
C GLN A 27 44.38 22.24 -3.24
N PRO A 28 44.58 22.05 -1.93
CA PRO A 28 43.49 22.04 -0.96
C PRO A 28 42.85 23.44 -0.86
N VAL A 29 41.54 23.49 -1.07
CA VAL A 29 40.72 24.69 -0.85
C VAL A 29 40.60 24.91 0.67
N ALA A 30 41.14 26.03 1.15
CA ALA A 30 41.02 26.46 2.55
C ALA A 30 39.56 26.76 2.91
N PRO A 31 39.12 26.51 4.16
CA PRO A 31 37.76 26.82 4.59
C PRO A 31 37.55 28.34 4.69
N ALA A 32 36.46 28.83 4.11
CA ALA A 32 36.02 30.21 4.25
C ALA A 32 35.70 30.52 5.72
N ALA A 33 36.37 31.56 6.24
CA ALA A 33 36.19 32.07 7.58
C ALA A 33 34.77 32.61 7.79
N ARG A 34 34.16 32.22 8.91
CA ARG A 34 32.93 32.80 9.45
C ARG A 34 33.17 34.26 9.87
N PRO A 35 32.23 35.19 9.67
CA PRO A 35 32.30 36.47 10.37
C PRO A 35 32.01 36.26 11.85
N LEU A 36 33.02 36.55 12.66
CA LEU A 36 32.96 36.71 14.12
C LEU A 36 32.25 38.03 14.41
N VAL A 37 31.04 37.97 14.98
CA VAL A 37 30.41 39.11 15.63
C VAL A 37 30.64 38.96 17.13
N THR A 38 31.46 39.83 17.69
CA THR A 38 31.68 39.98 19.14
C THR A 38 31.56 41.45 19.52
N MET A 39 31.16 41.68 20.78
CA MET A 39 31.05 42.93 21.57
C MET A 39 29.59 43.40 21.74
N THR A 40 28.98 43.62 22.93
CA THR A 40 29.40 43.64 24.36
C THR A 40 28.11 43.70 25.23
N PRO A 41 28.10 43.29 26.52
CA PRO A 41 26.91 43.30 27.38
C PRO A 41 26.71 44.60 28.19
N GLY A 42 25.45 44.92 28.48
CA GLY A 42 24.95 45.89 29.47
C GLY A 42 23.42 45.90 29.35
N GLY A 43 22.59 45.61 30.36
CA GLY A 43 22.66 46.01 31.77
C GLY A 43 21.66 47.16 31.97
N GLY A 44 20.51 46.90 32.60
CA GLY A 44 19.59 47.98 32.99
C GLY A 44 18.11 47.59 33.13
N TYR A 45 17.68 47.52 34.39
CA TYR A 45 16.29 47.42 34.85
C TYR A 45 15.46 48.67 34.52
N ALA A 46 14.16 48.52 34.28
CA ALA A 46 13.15 49.52 34.66
C ALA A 46 11.73 48.93 34.66
N THR A 47 11.18 48.81 35.87
CA THR A 47 9.76 48.68 36.22
C THR A 47 9.02 49.99 35.93
N ALA A 48 7.77 49.91 35.46
CA ALA A 48 6.74 50.90 35.78
C ALA A 48 5.34 50.30 35.59
N GLN A 49 4.62 50.17 36.70
CA GLN A 49 3.16 50.07 36.78
C GLN A 49 2.52 51.40 36.35
N THR A 50 1.22 51.38 35.99
CA THR A 50 0.12 52.02 36.77
C THR A 50 -1.16 52.22 35.92
N THR A 51 -2.23 51.52 36.36
CA THR A 51 -3.68 51.81 36.39
C THR A 51 -4.42 52.50 35.22
N ALA A 52 -5.60 51.98 34.87
CA ALA A 52 -6.88 52.49 35.39
C ALA A 52 -8.10 51.70 34.85
N GLU A 53 -9.17 51.81 35.63
CA GLU A 53 -10.40 51.02 35.75
C GLU A 53 -11.59 51.71 35.04
N ALA A 54 -12.62 50.95 34.61
CA ALA A 54 -14.07 51.22 34.83
C ALA A 54 -15.00 50.51 33.81
N THR A 55 -15.84 49.61 34.32
CA THR A 55 -17.22 49.25 33.85
C THR A 55 -18.20 50.39 34.22
N PRO A 56 -19.56 50.34 34.04
CA PRO A 56 -20.49 49.29 33.53
C PRO A 56 -21.64 49.84 32.62
N THR A 57 -22.52 48.99 32.06
CA THR A 57 -24.01 49.09 32.17
C THR A 57 -24.79 48.05 31.33
N THR A 58 -25.76 47.37 31.97
CA THR A 58 -26.96 46.67 31.42
C THR A 58 -28.16 47.63 31.34
N PRO A 59 -29.25 47.39 30.56
CA PRO A 59 -30.49 46.71 31.06
C PRO A 59 -31.35 46.02 29.92
N PRO A 60 -32.68 45.75 30.04
CA PRO A 60 -33.34 44.69 30.82
C PRO A 60 -34.30 43.75 30.02
N THR A 61 -34.90 42.82 30.78
CA THR A 61 -35.89 41.73 30.61
C THR A 61 -37.26 42.05 29.97
N SER A 62 -37.88 41.12 29.20
CA SER A 62 -39.09 40.33 29.58
C SER A 62 -39.93 39.76 28.40
N ALA A 63 -40.81 38.80 28.72
CA ALA A 63 -41.43 37.74 27.92
C ALA A 63 -42.71 38.11 27.13
N MET A 64 -43.11 37.27 26.15
CA MET A 64 -44.32 36.39 26.20
C MET A 64 -44.71 35.74 24.84
N SER A 65 -44.86 34.41 24.89
CA SER A 65 -45.95 33.53 24.36
C SER A 65 -46.39 33.47 22.88
N GLY A 66 -46.21 32.27 22.30
CA GLY A 66 -47.23 31.49 21.54
C GLY A 66 -47.02 31.31 20.02
N PRO A 67 -47.69 30.35 19.35
CA PRO A 67 -47.92 28.94 19.68
C PRO A 67 -47.08 27.99 18.78
N VAL A 68 -46.89 26.76 19.24
CA VAL A 68 -46.37 25.65 18.45
C VAL A 68 -47.43 25.15 17.46
N VAL A 69 -47.13 25.20 16.16
CA VAL A 69 -47.88 24.46 15.13
C VAL A 69 -46.89 23.58 14.38
N SER A 70 -46.97 22.29 14.67
CA SER A 70 -46.41 21.23 13.84
C SER A 70 -47.12 21.22 12.50
N THR A 71 -46.38 21.45 11.43
CA THR A 71 -46.78 21.00 10.09
C THR A 71 -45.55 20.42 9.41
N SER A 72 -45.43 19.10 9.50
CA SER A 72 -44.55 18.28 8.71
C SER A 72 -44.96 18.35 7.24
N VAL A 73 -44.14 19.00 6.41
CA VAL A 73 -44.13 18.77 4.97
C VAL A 73 -42.79 18.16 4.60
N SER A 74 -42.87 16.85 4.38
CA SER A 74 -41.81 16.02 3.83
C SER A 74 -41.51 16.49 2.41
N ALA A 75 -40.41 17.21 2.24
CA ALA A 75 -39.78 17.38 0.94
C ALA A 75 -38.60 16.41 0.89
N ALA A 76 -38.83 15.26 0.25
CA ALA A 76 -37.79 14.32 -0.12
C ALA A 76 -36.80 15.04 -1.04
N SER A 77 -35.70 15.52 -0.48
CA SER A 77 -34.53 15.91 -1.26
C SER A 77 -33.75 14.64 -1.55
N SER A 78 -33.88 14.16 -2.78
CA SER A 78 -33.00 13.18 -3.37
C SER A 78 -31.59 13.77 -3.43
N ALA A 79 -30.85 13.65 -2.34
CA ALA A 79 -29.43 13.90 -2.32
C ALA A 79 -28.77 12.78 -3.12
N THR A 80 -28.53 13.04 -4.41
CA THR A 80 -27.55 12.34 -5.24
C THR A 80 -26.25 12.32 -4.46
N THR A 81 -25.99 11.21 -3.78
CA THR A 81 -24.79 11.02 -3.00
C THR A 81 -23.66 10.87 -3.99
N SER A 82 -22.77 11.87 -4.04
CA SER A 82 -21.48 11.78 -4.72
C SER A 82 -20.81 10.45 -4.33
N PRO A 83 -20.07 9.78 -5.22
CA PRO A 83 -19.45 8.50 -4.89
C PRO A 83 -18.62 8.68 -3.62
N GLN A 84 -19.00 7.96 -2.57
CA GLN A 84 -18.30 7.93 -1.29
C GLN A 84 -16.82 7.68 -1.59
N HIS A 85 -15.96 8.69 -1.40
CA HIS A 85 -14.52 8.53 -1.60
C HIS A 85 -14.06 7.48 -0.61
N LEU A 86 -13.83 6.25 -1.09
CA LEU A 86 -13.66 5.08 -0.24
C LEU A 86 -12.56 5.37 0.77
N VAL A 87 -12.81 5.04 2.03
CA VAL A 87 -11.86 5.28 3.13
C VAL A 87 -10.61 4.41 2.98
N ALA A 88 -10.66 3.38 2.14
CA ALA A 88 -9.50 2.62 1.73
C ALA A 88 -9.64 1.97 0.34
N TYR A 89 -8.50 1.71 -0.32
CA TYR A 89 -8.42 1.04 -1.60
C TYR A 89 -7.42 -0.12 -1.56
N SER A 90 -7.83 -1.30 -1.99
CA SER A 90 -6.94 -2.43 -2.30
C SER A 90 -6.68 -2.57 -3.81
N SER A 91 -7.59 -2.02 -4.61
CA SER A 91 -7.58 -1.97 -6.07
C SER A 91 -8.51 -0.84 -6.52
N ALA A 92 -8.51 -0.55 -7.81
CA ALA A 92 -9.46 0.37 -8.45
C ALA A 92 -10.24 -0.35 -9.55
N PHE A 93 -11.48 0.07 -9.81
CA PHE A 93 -12.23 -0.34 -10.99
C PHE A 93 -12.00 0.69 -12.11
N VAL A 94 -11.22 0.32 -13.11
CA VAL A 94 -10.74 1.24 -14.17
C VAL A 94 -11.00 0.66 -15.56
N ASP A 95 -11.22 1.53 -16.54
CA ASP A 95 -11.25 1.11 -17.94
C ASP A 95 -9.82 0.95 -18.45
N GLY A 96 -9.52 -0.19 -19.06
CA GLY A 96 -8.21 -0.46 -19.66
C GLY A 96 -7.17 -1.01 -18.68
N PRO A 97 -5.96 -1.29 -19.15
CA PRO A 97 -4.99 -2.09 -18.40
C PRO A 97 -4.09 -1.22 -17.48
N TYR A 98 -4.66 -0.43 -16.58
CA TYR A 98 -3.87 0.39 -15.64
C TYR A 98 -3.57 -0.36 -14.34
N ILE A 99 -2.34 -0.24 -13.84
CA ILE A 99 -1.90 -0.85 -12.57
C ILE A 99 -1.00 0.12 -11.80
N ALA A 100 -0.98 -0.01 -10.48
CA ALA A 100 -0.04 0.68 -9.61
C ALA A 100 0.90 -0.33 -8.96
N ILE A 101 2.21 -0.22 -9.23
CA ILE A 101 3.22 -0.93 -8.45
C ILE A 101 3.69 -0.06 -7.29
N THR A 102 3.73 -0.66 -6.11
CA THR A 102 3.99 0.07 -4.86
C THR A 102 5.11 -0.59 -4.06
N PHE A 103 5.98 0.22 -3.48
CA PHE A 103 7.16 -0.23 -2.74
C PHE A 103 7.11 0.25 -1.29
N ASP A 104 7.16 -0.68 -0.34
CA ASP A 104 7.10 -0.41 1.10
C ASP A 104 8.49 -0.48 1.76
N ASP A 105 8.57 0.09 2.97
CA ASP A 105 9.71 0.08 3.91
C ASP A 105 10.94 0.90 3.51
N GLY A 106 10.95 1.45 2.30
CA GLY A 106 12.03 2.28 1.80
C GLY A 106 12.14 3.66 2.48
N PRO A 107 13.14 4.46 2.07
CA PRO A 107 14.20 4.10 1.13
C PRO A 107 15.31 3.26 1.79
N ASN A 108 15.89 2.34 1.01
CA ASN A 108 17.13 1.64 1.32
C ASN A 108 18.28 2.23 0.46
N PRO A 109 19.40 2.66 1.06
CA PRO A 109 20.50 3.30 0.32
C PRO A 109 21.16 2.46 -0.79
N GLU A 110 21.08 1.14 -0.72
CA GLU A 110 21.72 0.23 -1.67
C GLU A 110 20.77 -0.15 -2.81
N THR A 111 19.54 -0.52 -2.49
CA THR A 111 18.60 -1.12 -3.44
C THR A 111 17.68 -0.09 -4.11
N THR A 112 17.20 0.92 -3.37
CA THR A 112 16.27 1.91 -3.91
C THR A 112 16.85 2.72 -5.06
N PRO A 113 18.11 3.19 -5.04
CA PRO A 113 18.68 3.91 -6.19
C PRO A 113 18.80 3.05 -7.45
N ARG A 114 19.07 1.74 -7.31
CA ARG A 114 19.08 0.80 -8.45
C ARG A 114 17.68 0.69 -9.05
N LEU A 115 16.66 0.54 -8.20
CA LEU A 115 15.26 0.47 -8.62
C LEU A 115 14.82 1.75 -9.36
N LEU A 116 15.14 2.93 -8.83
CA LEU A 116 14.82 4.21 -9.47
C LEU A 116 15.40 4.33 -10.88
N LYS A 117 16.64 3.90 -11.10
CA LYS A 117 17.24 3.85 -12.44
C LYS A 117 16.48 2.92 -13.39
N MET A 118 16.03 1.76 -12.90
CA MET A 118 15.27 0.79 -13.72
C MET A 118 13.90 1.33 -14.13
N LEU A 119 13.24 2.05 -13.23
CA LEU A 119 11.96 2.72 -13.46
C LEU A 119 12.11 3.85 -14.47
N GLU A 120 13.12 4.71 -14.29
CA GLU A 120 13.44 5.82 -15.18
C GLU A 120 13.73 5.34 -16.60
N ALA A 121 14.56 4.30 -16.76
CA ALA A 121 14.90 3.71 -18.06
C ALA A 121 13.69 3.18 -18.84
N ARG A 122 12.57 2.91 -18.15
CA ARG A 122 11.31 2.40 -18.74
C ARG A 122 10.19 3.43 -18.76
N GLY A 123 10.42 4.65 -18.27
CA GLY A 123 9.38 5.66 -18.13
C GLY A 123 8.26 5.27 -17.15
N ILE A 124 8.52 4.36 -16.22
CA ILE A 124 7.52 3.84 -15.27
C ILE A 124 7.42 4.78 -14.07
N LYS A 125 6.19 5.09 -13.65
CA LYS A 125 5.90 5.73 -12.36
C LYS A 125 5.37 4.71 -11.37
N ALA A 126 5.69 4.92 -10.10
CA ALA A 126 5.40 4.01 -8.99
C ALA A 126 5.08 4.84 -7.75
N THR A 127 4.53 4.20 -6.72
CA THR A 127 4.27 4.81 -5.42
C THR A 127 5.14 4.17 -4.35
N PHE A 128 5.89 4.97 -3.60
CA PHE A 128 6.76 4.53 -2.52
C PHE A 128 6.12 4.87 -1.18
N PHE A 129 5.76 3.87 -0.38
CA PHE A 129 5.33 4.04 1.00
C PHE A 129 6.56 3.98 1.90
N VAL A 130 7.05 5.15 2.30
CA VAL A 130 8.34 5.28 2.98
C VAL A 130 8.18 5.34 4.49
N LEU A 131 9.16 4.81 5.21
CA LEU A 131 9.28 5.00 6.65
C LEU A 131 9.87 6.37 6.94
N GLY A 132 9.24 7.13 7.84
CA GLY A 132 9.71 8.47 8.23
C GLY A 132 11.16 8.47 8.73
N SER A 133 11.51 7.49 9.57
CA SER A 133 12.89 7.31 10.07
C SER A 133 13.93 7.14 8.96
N ARG A 134 13.58 6.43 7.87
CA ARG A 134 14.46 6.21 6.72
C ARG A 134 14.49 7.38 5.76
N ALA A 135 13.36 8.10 5.62
CA ALA A 135 13.30 9.34 4.86
C ALA A 135 14.27 10.39 5.44
N VAL A 136 14.34 10.50 6.77
CA VAL A 136 15.33 11.36 7.46
C VAL A 136 16.77 10.89 7.19
N ALA A 137 17.01 9.58 7.21
CA ALA A 137 18.35 9.02 7.01
C ALA A 137 18.85 9.14 5.56
N ALA A 138 17.96 9.12 4.57
CA ALA A 138 18.31 9.16 3.14
C ALA A 138 17.50 10.22 2.36
N PRO A 139 17.62 11.51 2.71
CA PRO A 139 16.78 12.57 2.14
C PRO A 139 17.03 12.79 0.65
N ALA A 140 18.24 12.49 0.16
CA ALA A 140 18.58 12.58 -1.26
C ALA A 140 17.76 11.60 -2.11
N ILE A 141 17.48 10.39 -1.59
CA ILE A 141 16.71 9.38 -2.32
C ILE A 141 15.23 9.79 -2.40
N ILE A 142 14.67 10.32 -1.31
CA ILE A 142 13.29 10.85 -1.31
C ILE A 142 13.14 11.98 -2.33
N LYS A 143 14.09 12.92 -2.35
CA LYS A 143 14.11 14.01 -3.34
C LYS A 143 14.20 13.48 -4.76
N GLN A 144 15.03 12.45 -5.00
CA GLN A 144 15.13 11.80 -6.30
C GLN A 144 13.81 11.14 -6.72
N MET A 145 13.13 10.42 -5.82
CA MET A 145 11.81 9.83 -6.09
C MET A 145 10.82 10.90 -6.59
N ALA A 146 10.71 12.01 -5.85
CA ALA A 146 9.82 13.10 -6.20
C ALA A 146 10.22 13.80 -7.51
N ALA A 147 11.51 14.07 -7.72
CA ALA A 147 12.02 14.70 -8.94
C ALA A 147 11.80 13.84 -10.19
N GLN A 148 11.86 12.51 -10.04
CA GLN A 148 11.55 11.56 -11.11
C GLN A 148 10.04 11.35 -11.29
N GLY A 149 9.18 12.06 -10.55
CA GLY A 149 7.73 12.01 -10.69
C GLY A 149 7.07 10.75 -10.10
N HIS A 150 7.78 10.02 -9.23
CA HIS A 150 7.17 8.99 -8.42
C HIS A 150 6.30 9.63 -7.32
N GLU A 151 5.31 8.90 -6.85
CA GLU A 151 4.54 9.31 -5.69
C GLU A 151 5.24 8.83 -4.41
N VAL A 152 5.42 9.72 -3.45
CA VAL A 152 5.96 9.39 -2.12
C VAL A 152 4.81 9.48 -1.11
N ALA A 153 4.56 8.40 -0.40
CA ALA A 153 3.44 8.20 0.51
C ALA A 153 3.93 7.69 1.88
N ASN A 154 3.06 7.71 2.88
CA ASN A 154 3.41 7.48 4.27
C ASN A 154 3.25 6.00 4.68
N HIS A 155 4.29 5.42 5.28
CA HIS A 155 4.27 4.06 5.83
C HIS A 155 4.53 3.98 7.35
N SER A 156 4.14 5.01 8.10
CA SER A 156 4.51 5.27 9.50
C SER A 156 5.99 5.65 9.69
N TRP A 157 6.38 5.93 10.93
CA TRP A 157 7.73 6.40 11.25
C TRP A 157 8.74 5.26 11.35
N ASP A 158 8.42 4.23 12.14
CA ASP A 158 9.31 3.11 12.45
C ASP A 158 8.60 1.74 12.38
N HIS A 159 7.53 1.65 11.59
CA HIS A 159 6.83 0.41 11.23
C HIS A 159 6.15 -0.36 12.40
N PRO A 160 5.47 0.28 13.36
CA PRO A 160 4.71 -0.44 14.37
C PRO A 160 3.38 -0.93 13.81
N GLN A 161 2.83 -2.01 14.40
CA GLN A 161 1.41 -2.33 14.19
C GLN A 161 0.56 -1.24 14.87
N LEU A 162 0.05 -0.28 14.10
CA LEU A 162 -0.66 0.90 14.61
C LEU A 162 -1.79 0.58 15.61
N PRO A 163 -2.58 -0.50 15.47
CA PRO A 163 -3.60 -0.86 16.46
C PRO A 163 -3.06 -1.33 17.82
N LYS A 164 -1.77 -1.64 17.92
CA LYS A 164 -1.13 -2.18 19.13
C LYS A 164 -0.41 -1.12 19.96
N ILE A 165 -0.45 0.13 19.53
CA ILE A 165 0.14 1.27 20.25
C ILE A 165 -0.96 2.25 20.65
N PRO A 166 -0.73 3.12 21.66
CA PRO A 166 -1.67 4.16 22.03
C PRO A 166 -2.01 5.07 20.83
N VAL A 167 -3.25 5.56 20.76
CA VAL A 167 -3.71 6.43 19.65
C VAL A 167 -2.80 7.66 19.46
N ALA A 168 -2.36 8.28 20.55
CA ALA A 168 -1.41 9.41 20.49
C ALA A 168 -0.05 9.03 19.86
N ALA A 169 0.41 7.78 20.07
CA ALA A 169 1.61 7.27 19.42
C ALA A 169 1.35 7.01 17.93
N ALA A 170 0.19 6.45 17.56
CA ALA A 170 -0.20 6.30 16.15
C ALA A 170 -0.32 7.65 15.44
N ASP A 171 -0.85 8.68 16.11
CA ASP A 171 -0.88 10.05 15.57
C ASP A 171 0.52 10.57 15.27
N LYS A 172 1.47 10.38 16.20
CA LYS A 172 2.86 10.79 16.02
C LYS A 172 3.54 10.07 14.86
N GLN A 173 3.30 8.76 14.71
CA GLN A 173 3.80 7.96 13.59
C GLN A 173 3.40 8.53 12.22
N ILE A 174 2.14 8.96 12.10
CA ILE A 174 1.62 9.54 10.86
C ILE A 174 2.09 10.98 10.69
N ALA A 175 1.97 11.82 11.72
CA ALA A 175 2.30 13.24 11.65
C ALA A 175 3.77 13.49 11.31
N ASP A 176 4.70 12.83 12.00
CA ASP A 176 6.13 13.06 11.79
C ASP A 176 6.57 12.59 10.39
N THR A 177 5.98 11.49 9.92
CA THR A 177 6.25 10.96 8.58
C THR A 177 5.67 11.85 7.49
N ASN A 178 4.46 12.40 7.69
CA ASN A 178 3.90 13.42 6.79
C ASN A 178 4.80 14.65 6.70
N ALA A 179 5.25 15.16 7.86
CA ALA A 179 6.08 16.36 7.93
C ALA A 179 7.41 16.19 7.19
N VAL A 180 8.11 15.05 7.37
CA VAL A 180 9.37 14.82 6.65
C VAL A 180 9.15 14.63 5.15
N ILE A 181 8.08 13.95 4.73
CA ILE A 181 7.76 13.80 3.29
C ILE A 181 7.46 15.17 2.68
N GLU A 182 6.63 15.98 3.32
CA GLU A 182 6.30 17.32 2.85
C GLU A 182 7.54 18.22 2.77
N GLN A 183 8.38 18.21 3.81
CA GLN A 183 9.62 18.97 3.84
C GLN A 183 10.57 18.58 2.70
N LEU A 184 10.67 17.30 2.37
CA LEU A 184 11.62 16.81 1.36
C LEU A 184 11.09 16.91 -0.07
N THR A 185 9.77 16.83 -0.27
CA THR A 185 9.15 16.75 -1.59
C THR A 185 8.35 18.00 -1.99
N GLY A 186 8.07 18.89 -1.03
CA GLY A 186 7.19 20.04 -1.21
C GLY A 186 5.71 19.68 -1.30
N LYS A 187 5.34 18.42 -1.01
CA LYS A 187 3.96 17.93 -1.09
C LYS A 187 3.62 17.07 0.12
N ALA A 188 2.55 17.42 0.82
CA ALA A 188 2.00 16.55 1.85
C ALA A 188 1.49 15.24 1.22
N PRO A 189 1.82 14.06 1.79
CA PRO A 189 1.34 12.79 1.25
C PRO A 189 -0.16 12.62 1.53
N ALA A 190 -0.94 12.29 0.50
CA ALA A 190 -2.38 12.05 0.62
C ALA A 190 -2.73 10.63 1.12
N TYR A 191 -1.78 9.70 0.98
CA TYR A 191 -1.99 8.28 1.21
C TYR A 191 -1.12 7.73 2.34
N VAL A 192 -1.73 6.83 3.10
CA VAL A 192 -1.08 6.05 4.15
C VAL A 192 -1.29 4.58 3.86
N ARG A 193 -0.22 3.77 3.92
CA ARG A 193 -0.35 2.32 4.03
C ARG A 193 0.02 1.92 5.45
N PRO A 194 -0.86 1.25 6.21
CA PRO A 194 -0.52 0.85 7.56
C PRO A 194 0.46 -0.33 7.52
N PRO A 195 1.53 -0.32 8.33
CA PRO A 195 2.41 -1.47 8.51
C PRO A 195 1.63 -2.77 8.70
N TYR A 196 2.07 -3.84 8.04
CA TYR A 196 1.43 -5.16 8.06
C TYR A 196 -0.01 -5.21 7.52
N GLY A 197 -0.53 -4.13 6.95
CA GLY A 197 -1.97 -3.98 6.68
C GLY A 197 -2.82 -3.92 7.95
N ALA A 198 -2.21 -3.68 9.12
CA ALA A 198 -2.89 -3.75 10.40
C ALA A 198 -3.63 -2.44 10.72
N MET A 199 -4.97 -2.51 10.75
CA MET A 199 -5.80 -1.33 11.04
C MET A 199 -7.17 -1.73 11.62
N THR A 200 -7.68 -0.96 12.58
CA THR A 200 -9.08 -1.07 13.03
C THR A 200 -9.94 -0.01 12.36
N ALA A 201 -11.25 -0.25 12.23
CA ALA A 201 -12.16 0.72 11.64
C ALA A 201 -12.16 2.06 12.40
N THR A 202 -12.15 2.00 13.74
CA THR A 202 -12.12 3.18 14.61
C THR A 202 -10.83 3.97 14.45
N LEU A 203 -9.67 3.32 14.48
CA LEU A 203 -8.39 4.02 14.31
C LEU A 203 -8.26 4.63 12.91
N ARG A 204 -8.73 3.93 11.88
CA ARG A 204 -8.75 4.43 10.51
C ARG A 204 -9.61 5.69 10.37
N ALA A 205 -10.80 5.68 10.97
CA ALA A 205 -11.69 6.84 10.97
C ALA A 205 -11.05 8.04 11.68
N HIS A 206 -10.47 7.81 12.87
CA HIS A 206 -9.74 8.82 13.63
C HIS A 206 -8.60 9.46 12.82
N LEU A 207 -7.73 8.64 12.23
CA LEU A 207 -6.59 9.13 11.45
C LEU A 207 -7.03 9.86 10.16
N ARG A 208 -8.11 9.39 9.52
CA ARG A 208 -8.71 10.08 8.36
C ARG A 208 -9.23 11.46 8.77
N GLU A 209 -9.98 11.55 9.85
CA GLU A 209 -10.54 12.80 10.35
C GLU A 209 -9.42 13.79 10.70
N LYS A 210 -8.38 13.31 11.38
CA LYS A 210 -7.29 14.15 11.86
C LYS A 210 -6.32 14.61 10.77
N PHE A 211 -5.99 13.76 9.80
CA PHE A 211 -4.93 14.02 8.82
C PHE A 211 -5.41 14.05 7.36
N GLY A 212 -6.70 13.82 7.10
CA GLY A 212 -7.24 13.70 5.74
C GLY A 212 -6.75 12.46 4.98
N SER A 213 -6.08 11.52 5.65
CA SER A 213 -5.41 10.40 4.98
C SER A 213 -6.39 9.41 4.35
N THR A 214 -6.07 8.97 3.14
CA THR A 214 -6.73 7.82 2.50
C THR A 214 -5.85 6.59 2.63
N PHE A 215 -6.44 5.45 3.02
CA PHE A 215 -5.66 4.26 3.33
C PHE A 215 -5.51 3.32 2.13
N ILE A 216 -4.30 2.87 1.86
CA ILE A 216 -4.00 2.04 0.69
C ILE A 216 -3.53 0.66 1.14
N TYR A 217 -4.12 -0.37 0.54
CA TYR A 217 -3.76 -1.77 0.69
C TYR A 217 -3.27 -2.29 -0.67
N TRP A 218 -3.55 -3.55 -0.99
CA TRP A 218 -3.12 -4.20 -2.21
C TRP A 218 -4.09 -5.32 -2.59
N SER A 219 -4.12 -5.64 -3.88
CA SER A 219 -4.85 -6.79 -4.42
C SER A 219 -3.90 -7.88 -4.93
N VAL A 220 -2.62 -7.54 -5.13
CA VAL A 220 -1.57 -8.46 -5.55
C VAL A 220 -0.44 -8.44 -4.53
N ASP A 221 -0.23 -9.59 -3.88
CA ASP A 221 0.86 -9.82 -2.94
C ASP A 221 1.70 -11.02 -3.41
N PRO A 222 2.97 -10.82 -3.80
CA PRO A 222 3.87 -11.91 -4.14
C PRO A 222 4.48 -12.60 -2.91
N LEU A 223 4.27 -12.06 -1.71
CA LEU A 223 4.91 -12.50 -0.47
C LEU A 223 6.44 -12.43 -0.58
N ASP A 224 6.96 -11.38 -1.21
CA ASP A 224 8.40 -11.17 -1.41
C ASP A 224 9.15 -11.06 -0.08
N TRP A 225 8.50 -10.48 0.94
CA TRP A 225 8.93 -10.43 2.34
C TRP A 225 9.12 -11.81 2.98
N LYS A 226 8.40 -12.83 2.50
CA LYS A 226 8.47 -14.22 2.98
C LYS A 226 9.38 -15.09 2.12
N ASP A 227 9.35 -14.89 0.81
CA ASP A 227 10.02 -15.72 -0.18
C ASP A 227 11.10 -14.91 -0.90
N ARG A 228 12.35 -15.08 -0.47
CA ARG A 228 13.54 -14.34 -0.95
C ARG A 228 14.05 -14.90 -2.27
N ASN A 229 13.18 -15.02 -3.27
CA ASN A 229 13.52 -15.54 -4.59
C ASN A 229 12.92 -14.66 -5.69
N ALA A 230 13.80 -14.08 -6.52
CA ALA A 230 13.40 -13.14 -7.56
C ALA A 230 12.43 -13.75 -8.58
N GLN A 231 12.65 -15.01 -8.99
CA GLN A 231 11.79 -15.69 -9.96
C GLN A 231 10.40 -15.96 -9.37
N VAL A 232 10.32 -16.35 -8.09
CA VAL A 232 9.05 -16.59 -7.42
C VAL A 232 8.26 -15.28 -7.25
N VAL A 233 8.93 -14.19 -6.89
CA VAL A 233 8.33 -12.85 -6.81
C VAL A 233 7.76 -12.46 -8.18
N HIS A 234 8.58 -12.59 -9.23
CA HIS A 234 8.16 -12.34 -10.61
C HIS A 234 6.90 -13.13 -10.98
N ASP A 235 6.93 -14.46 -10.84
CA ASP A 235 5.86 -15.34 -11.31
C ASP A 235 4.55 -15.06 -10.60
N ARG A 236 4.60 -14.76 -9.29
CA ARG A 236 3.41 -14.41 -8.50
C ARG A 236 2.84 -13.05 -8.90
N ILE A 237 3.67 -12.05 -9.20
CA ILE A 237 3.17 -10.76 -9.70
C ILE A 237 2.49 -10.97 -11.06
N VAL A 238 3.19 -11.57 -12.01
CA VAL A 238 2.77 -11.66 -13.41
C VAL A 238 1.54 -12.57 -13.60
N SER A 239 1.33 -13.56 -12.73
CA SER A 239 0.17 -14.45 -12.76
C SER A 239 -1.08 -13.90 -12.06
N ARG A 240 -0.94 -12.96 -11.12
CA ARG A 240 -2.05 -12.44 -10.31
C ARG A 240 -2.48 -11.02 -10.69
N VAL A 241 -1.66 -10.31 -11.46
CA VAL A 241 -1.98 -8.96 -11.94
C VAL A 241 -3.30 -8.95 -12.71
N HIS A 242 -4.06 -7.88 -12.51
CA HIS A 242 -5.31 -7.59 -13.20
C HIS A 242 -5.44 -6.08 -13.41
N SER A 243 -6.35 -5.65 -14.27
CA SER A 243 -6.65 -4.21 -14.40
C SER A 243 -7.10 -3.64 -13.05
N GLY A 244 -6.56 -2.46 -12.71
CA GLY A 244 -6.84 -1.81 -11.44
C GLY A 244 -6.05 -2.35 -10.25
N ALA A 245 -5.12 -3.28 -10.46
CA ALA A 245 -4.34 -3.86 -9.37
C ALA A 245 -3.43 -2.84 -8.69
N ILE A 246 -3.37 -2.93 -7.35
CA ILE A 246 -2.31 -2.32 -6.54
C ILE A 246 -1.41 -3.47 -6.08
N ILE A 247 -0.15 -3.45 -6.53
CA ILE A 247 0.83 -4.50 -6.30
C ILE A 247 1.73 -4.10 -5.12
N LEU A 248 1.73 -4.91 -4.06
CA LEU A 248 2.63 -4.74 -2.91
C LEU A 248 3.96 -5.45 -3.17
N VAL A 249 5.06 -4.71 -3.05
CA VAL A 249 6.43 -5.24 -3.00
C VAL A 249 7.25 -4.35 -2.06
N HIS A 250 8.47 -4.77 -1.70
CA HIS A 250 9.34 -3.99 -0.81
C HIS A 250 10.69 -3.72 -1.47
N ASP A 251 11.09 -2.46 -1.55
CA ASP A 251 12.36 -2.06 -2.19
C ASP A 251 13.58 -2.35 -1.31
N ILE A 252 13.36 -2.66 -0.03
CA ILE A 252 14.41 -3.03 0.94
C ILE A 252 14.97 -4.43 0.74
N HIS A 253 14.40 -5.20 -0.18
CA HIS A 253 14.78 -6.58 -0.45
C HIS A 253 15.50 -6.67 -1.80
N PRO A 254 16.81 -7.03 -1.82
CA PRO A 254 17.56 -7.15 -3.07
C PRO A 254 16.89 -8.10 -4.06
N THR A 255 16.35 -9.23 -3.60
CA THR A 255 15.65 -10.22 -4.43
C THR A 255 14.41 -9.66 -5.10
N THR A 256 13.70 -8.75 -4.44
CA THR A 256 12.55 -8.05 -5.03
C THR A 256 13.04 -7.11 -6.13
N VAL A 257 14.04 -6.29 -5.84
CA VAL A 257 14.63 -5.35 -6.83
C VAL A 257 15.22 -6.09 -8.03
N ASP A 258 15.84 -7.24 -7.83
CA ASP A 258 16.40 -8.06 -8.90
C ASP A 258 15.32 -8.71 -9.79
N ALA A 259 14.10 -8.91 -9.28
CA ALA A 259 12.96 -9.37 -10.08
C ALA A 259 12.37 -8.27 -10.98
N MET A 260 12.54 -7.00 -10.60
CA MET A 260 11.82 -5.87 -11.21
C MET A 260 12.05 -5.69 -12.71
N PRO A 261 13.27 -5.85 -13.29
CA PRO A 261 13.45 -5.70 -14.72
C PRO A 261 12.51 -6.61 -15.53
N LYS A 262 12.45 -7.90 -15.18
CA LYS A 262 11.60 -8.87 -15.87
C LYS A 262 10.11 -8.62 -15.61
N VAL A 263 9.75 -8.25 -14.38
CA VAL A 263 8.36 -7.88 -14.04
C VAL A 263 7.89 -6.70 -14.90
N PHE A 264 8.70 -5.65 -15.02
CA PHE A 264 8.35 -4.50 -15.82
C PHE A 264 8.20 -4.86 -17.29
N ASP A 265 9.18 -5.59 -17.84
CA ASP A 265 9.20 -5.95 -19.26
C ASP A 265 8.00 -6.84 -19.64
N ASP A 266 7.70 -7.86 -18.83
CA ASP A 266 6.59 -8.78 -19.08
C ASP A 266 5.21 -8.10 -18.91
N LEU A 267 5.05 -7.19 -17.93
CA LEU A 267 3.80 -6.46 -17.74
C LEU A 267 3.57 -5.41 -18.83
N LEU A 268 4.62 -4.71 -19.26
CA LEU A 268 4.54 -3.80 -20.42
C LEU A 268 4.20 -4.58 -21.69
N ALA A 269 4.80 -5.75 -21.91
CA ALA A 269 4.50 -6.62 -23.05
C ALA A 269 3.05 -7.14 -23.05
N LYS A 270 2.46 -7.35 -21.86
CA LYS A 270 1.04 -7.67 -21.68
C LYS A 270 0.11 -6.45 -21.89
N GLY A 271 0.67 -5.27 -22.17
CA GLY A 271 -0.08 -4.05 -22.43
C GLY A 271 -0.47 -3.26 -21.17
N TYR A 272 0.04 -3.62 -20.00
CA TYR A 272 -0.24 -2.85 -18.78
C TYR A 272 0.44 -1.48 -18.79
N LYS A 273 -0.25 -0.51 -18.21
CA LYS A 273 0.24 0.86 -18.02
C LYS A 273 0.44 1.10 -16.52
N PHE A 274 1.67 1.44 -16.16
CA PHE A 274 2.03 1.78 -14.79
C PHE A 274 1.64 3.22 -14.48
N VAL A 275 0.90 3.40 -13.40
CA VAL A 275 0.48 4.69 -12.87
C VAL A 275 0.73 4.74 -11.36
N THR A 276 0.79 5.94 -10.80
CA THR A 276 0.81 6.10 -9.33
C THR A 276 -0.53 5.71 -8.73
N VAL A 277 -0.57 5.48 -7.41
CA VAL A 277 -1.82 5.21 -6.68
C VAL A 277 -2.80 6.38 -6.81
N SER A 278 -2.32 7.64 -6.68
CA SER A 278 -3.12 8.84 -7.00
C SER A 278 -3.82 8.73 -8.35
N GLN A 279 -3.06 8.44 -9.40
CA GLN A 279 -3.56 8.37 -10.78
C GLN A 279 -4.54 7.21 -10.97
N LEU A 280 -4.25 6.05 -10.38
CA LEU A 280 -5.12 4.89 -10.45
C LEU A 280 -6.48 5.15 -9.78
N ILE A 281 -6.47 5.77 -8.59
CA ILE A 281 -7.69 6.12 -7.85
C ILE A 281 -8.47 7.22 -8.56
N ALA A 282 -7.80 8.18 -9.19
CA ALA A 282 -8.48 9.21 -9.99
C ALA A 282 -9.24 8.62 -11.19
N MET A 283 -8.81 7.45 -11.71
CA MET A 283 -9.51 6.70 -12.76
C MET A 283 -10.60 5.76 -12.21
N ASN A 284 -10.70 5.61 -10.89
CA ASN A 284 -11.61 4.67 -10.26
C ASN A 284 -13.06 5.06 -10.51
N LYS A 285 -13.82 4.13 -11.09
CA LYS A 285 -15.26 4.26 -11.29
C LYS A 285 -16.01 3.58 -10.16
N ALA A 286 -17.29 3.93 -10.01
CA ALA A 286 -18.20 3.11 -9.21
C ALA A 286 -18.18 1.68 -9.75
N MET A 287 -18.06 0.69 -8.86
CA MET A 287 -18.22 -0.69 -9.29
C MET A 287 -19.61 -0.84 -9.90
N PRO A 288 -19.76 -1.56 -11.04
CA PRO A 288 -21.07 -1.84 -11.57
C PRO A 288 -21.87 -2.59 -10.51
N GLU A 289 -23.07 -2.08 -10.21
CA GLU A 289 -24.05 -2.76 -9.36
C GLU A 289 -24.16 -4.23 -9.80
N PRO A 290 -24.11 -5.20 -8.87
CA PRO A 290 -24.40 -6.58 -9.22
C PRO A 290 -25.75 -6.61 -9.92
N LYS A 291 -25.80 -7.06 -11.18
CA LYS A 291 -27.08 -7.31 -11.83
C LYS A 291 -27.78 -8.40 -11.01
N VAL A 292 -28.67 -7.99 -10.10
CA VAL A 292 -29.59 -8.91 -9.44
C VAL A 292 -30.42 -9.53 -10.55
N ALA A 293 -30.11 -10.76 -10.91
CA ALA A 293 -31.00 -11.56 -11.72
C ALA A 293 -32.32 -11.64 -10.94
N LEU A 294 -33.36 -10.94 -11.43
CA LEU A 294 -34.72 -11.17 -11.00
C LEU A 294 -35.07 -12.61 -11.39
N ASN A 295 -34.75 -13.56 -10.50
CA ASN A 295 -35.29 -14.89 -10.56
C ASN A 295 -36.78 -14.77 -10.25
N THR A 296 -37.59 -14.54 -11.28
CA THR A 296 -39.04 -14.72 -11.19
C THR A 296 -39.27 -16.20 -10.83
N PRO A 297 -39.91 -16.52 -9.70
CA PRO A 297 -40.17 -17.91 -9.34
C PRO A 297 -41.08 -18.56 -10.39
N PRO A 298 -40.84 -19.82 -10.79
CA PRO A 298 -41.71 -20.50 -11.74
C PRO A 298 -43.10 -20.71 -11.12
N VAL A 299 -44.14 -20.31 -11.87
CA VAL A 299 -45.54 -20.55 -11.55
C VAL A 299 -45.77 -22.06 -11.42
N LYS A 300 -46.16 -22.52 -10.22
CA LYS A 300 -46.51 -23.93 -9.96
C LYS A 300 -47.75 -24.32 -10.79
N LYS A 301 -47.61 -25.26 -11.73
CA LYS A 301 -48.75 -25.93 -12.38
C LYS A 301 -49.40 -26.91 -11.40
N LYS A 302 -50.74 -26.89 -11.34
CA LYS A 302 -51.59 -27.69 -10.45
C LYS A 302 -51.59 -29.19 -10.88
N PRO A 303 -51.58 -30.18 -9.96
CA PRO A 303 -51.63 -31.59 -10.33
C PRO A 303 -53.05 -32.07 -10.68
N LYS A 304 -53.15 -33.03 -11.61
CA LYS A 304 -54.38 -33.73 -12.04
C LYS A 304 -54.61 -35.01 -11.19
N PRO A 305 -55.86 -35.46 -10.92
CA PRO A 305 -56.14 -36.56 -9.99
C PRO A 305 -55.98 -37.97 -10.60
N ALA A 306 -55.94 -38.94 -9.69
CA ALA A 306 -55.42 -40.32 -9.77
C ALA A 306 -56.28 -41.37 -10.49
N ALA A 307 -55.69 -42.56 -10.70
CA ALA A 307 -56.38 -43.84 -10.77
C ALA A 307 -55.58 -44.94 -10.03
N SER A 308 -56.32 -45.84 -9.38
CA SER A 308 -55.92 -46.88 -8.43
C SER A 308 -55.82 -48.26 -9.10
N ALA A 309 -54.96 -49.17 -8.60
CA ALA A 309 -55.39 -50.46 -7.99
C ALA A 309 -54.28 -51.54 -7.86
N SER A 310 -54.33 -52.19 -6.69
CA SER A 310 -54.23 -53.65 -6.43
C SER A 310 -52.93 -54.29 -5.90
N THR A 311 -53.17 -55.17 -4.92
CA THR A 311 -52.33 -55.86 -3.92
C THR A 311 -52.21 -57.37 -4.18
N ALA A 312 -51.12 -58.03 -3.75
CA ALA A 312 -51.15 -59.36 -3.07
C ALA A 312 -49.76 -59.94 -2.65
N ALA A 313 -49.66 -60.27 -1.35
CA ALA A 313 -49.14 -61.48 -0.67
C ALA A 313 -47.66 -62.02 -0.74
N LYS A 314 -47.17 -62.37 0.47
CA LYS A 314 -45.96 -63.09 0.99
C LYS A 314 -46.15 -64.66 0.86
N PRO A 315 -45.21 -65.65 1.08
CA PRO A 315 -44.21 -65.68 2.16
C PRO A 315 -42.88 -66.52 2.06
N ALA A 316 -42.23 -66.63 3.22
CA ALA A 316 -40.85 -66.99 3.63
C ALA A 316 -40.34 -68.46 3.50
N ALA A 317 -39.01 -68.64 3.64
CA ALA A 317 -38.36 -69.83 4.24
C ALA A 317 -36.92 -69.52 4.73
N ALA A 318 -36.39 -70.32 5.66
CA ALA A 318 -35.34 -70.00 6.63
C ALA A 318 -34.05 -70.86 6.53
N LYS A 319 -32.87 -70.28 6.90
CA LYS A 319 -31.62 -70.77 7.61
C LYS A 319 -30.98 -72.17 7.27
N PRO A 320 -29.77 -72.59 7.74
CA PRO A 320 -28.80 -72.03 8.73
C PRO A 320 -27.25 -72.14 8.43
N GLY A 321 -26.41 -71.53 9.30
CA GLY A 321 -25.05 -71.96 9.73
C GLY A 321 -23.85 -71.50 8.88
N ALA A 322 -22.65 -71.15 9.36
CA ALA A 322 -22.00 -71.17 10.67
C ALA A 322 -20.69 -70.31 10.66
N ALA A 323 -20.21 -69.94 11.87
CA ALA A 323 -18.84 -69.53 12.27
C ALA A 323 -18.19 -68.32 11.54
N GLY A 324 -17.47 -67.38 12.16
CA GLY A 324 -16.90 -67.19 13.49
C GLY A 324 -15.71 -66.24 13.32
N GLY A 325 -15.63 -65.13 14.07
CA GLY A 325 -14.50 -64.20 14.00
C GLY A 325 -14.79 -62.85 14.67
N VAL A 326 -14.10 -62.58 15.78
CA VAL A 326 -14.33 -61.47 16.72
C VAL A 326 -13.26 -60.37 16.55
N LYS A 327 -13.72 -59.12 16.32
CA LYS A 327 -13.19 -57.75 16.67
C LYS A 327 -11.71 -57.36 16.36
N PRO A 328 -11.30 -56.05 16.38
CA PRO A 328 -11.98 -54.85 16.90
C PRO A 328 -11.98 -53.58 16.01
N ALA A 329 -12.61 -52.54 16.55
CA ALA A 329 -12.98 -51.27 15.93
C ALA A 329 -11.95 -50.14 16.09
N ALA A 330 -11.96 -49.26 15.08
CA ALA A 330 -11.79 -47.80 15.05
C ALA A 330 -10.47 -47.12 15.49
N ALA A 331 -9.97 -46.22 14.62
CA ALA A 331 -9.22 -45.03 15.01
C ALA A 331 -9.63 -43.82 14.13
N PRO A 332 -9.81 -42.61 14.70
CA PRO A 332 -10.27 -41.40 13.99
C PRO A 332 -9.13 -40.56 13.39
N LYS A 333 -9.50 -39.66 12.46
CA LYS A 333 -8.64 -38.69 11.74
C LYS A 333 -7.81 -37.76 12.65
N PRO A 334 -6.58 -37.38 12.27
CA PRO A 334 -5.75 -36.48 13.06
C PRO A 334 -6.19 -35.01 12.96
N ALA A 335 -6.10 -34.32 14.10
CA ALA A 335 -6.39 -32.89 14.30
C ALA A 335 -5.20 -31.99 13.90
N ALA A 336 -5.51 -30.75 13.52
CA ALA A 336 -4.55 -29.71 13.13
C ALA A 336 -3.70 -29.20 14.32
N PRO A 337 -2.45 -28.76 14.08
CA PRO A 337 -1.55 -28.31 15.15
C PRO A 337 -1.91 -26.92 15.69
N ARG A 338 -1.80 -26.78 17.01
CA ARG A 338 -2.01 -25.57 17.83
C ARG A 338 -0.72 -24.71 17.84
N PRO A 339 -0.80 -23.36 17.89
CA PRO A 339 0.40 -22.50 17.96
C PRO A 339 1.13 -22.62 19.31
N PRO A 340 2.47 -22.43 19.35
CA PRO A 340 3.23 -22.49 20.59
C PRO A 340 2.98 -21.26 21.48
N ALA A 341 2.91 -21.54 22.78
CA ALA A 341 2.72 -20.58 23.85
C ALA A 341 3.98 -19.77 24.14
N SER A 342 3.75 -18.53 24.56
CA SER A 342 4.72 -17.56 25.07
C SER A 342 5.52 -18.12 26.24
N VAL A 343 6.85 -18.07 26.15
CA VAL A 343 7.76 -18.22 27.29
C VAL A 343 8.41 -16.87 27.53
N GLY A 344 8.12 -16.29 28.69
CA GLY A 344 8.82 -15.12 29.20
C GLY A 344 10.21 -15.52 29.71
N LEU A 345 11.16 -14.62 29.54
CA LEU A 345 12.38 -14.52 30.32
C LEU A 345 12.70 -13.03 30.47
N PHE A 346 13.22 -12.73 31.65
CA PHE A 346 13.59 -11.43 32.22
C PHE A 346 14.32 -10.48 31.28
#